data_AF-A0A7X0EER2-F1
#
_entry.id   AF-A0A7X0EER2-F1
#
_cell.length_a   1.000
_cell.length_b   1.000
_cell.length_c   1.000
_cell.angle_alpha   90.00
_cell.angle_beta   90.00
_cell.angle_gamma   90.00
#
_symmetry.space_group_name_H-M   'P 1'
#
loop_
_entity.id
_entity.type
_entity.pdbx_description
1 polymer ?
#
loop_
_entity_poly.entity_id
_entity_poly.type
_entity_poly.pdbx_seq_one_letter_code
_entity_poly.pdbx_strand_id
1 'polypeptide(L)'
;MTLQTTKLPYEFLARWGVDGRLQGCHVQWRYVVSDDESTVAESLGEAEGVTSTTSYPLSELLSALQMAAVKTAGDARADLEVAQARVVRLEQELQEQTERVSVLAEQLTNAQQQLPLGLAQLKEGDL
;
A
#
# COMPACT_ATOMS: atom_id res chain seq x y z
N MET A 1 43.24 -5.82 -14.47
CA MET A 1 42.35 -6.46 -13.49
C MET A 1 41.03 -5.73 -13.50
N THR A 2 39.95 -6.43 -13.81
CA THR A 2 38.60 -5.88 -13.78
C THR A 2 37.91 -6.50 -12.59
N LEU A 3 37.41 -5.68 -11.67
CA LEU A 3 36.61 -6.18 -10.56
C LEU A 3 35.19 -6.44 -11.05
N GLN A 4 34.72 -7.66 -10.86
CA GLN A 4 33.35 -8.06 -11.14
C GLN A 4 32.61 -8.30 -9.83
N THR A 5 31.36 -7.83 -9.75
CA THR A 5 30.48 -8.12 -8.61
C THR A 5 29.37 -9.06 -9.05
N THR A 6 29.27 -10.22 -8.41
CA THR A 6 28.22 -11.21 -8.67
C THR A 6 27.22 -11.22 -7.51
N LYS A 7 25.93 -11.06 -7.82
CA LYS A 7 24.82 -11.20 -6.86
C LYS A 7 24.32 -12.63 -6.88
N LEU A 8 24.44 -13.33 -5.75
CA LEU A 8 24.08 -14.74 -5.61
C LEU A 8 22.95 -14.92 -4.58
N PRO A 9 21.94 -15.76 -4.87
CA PRO A 9 21.02 -16.30 -3.86
C PRO A 9 21.80 -16.83 -2.65
N TYR A 10 21.46 -16.40 -1.43
CA TYR A 10 22.10 -16.92 -0.21
C TYR A 10 21.09 -17.61 0.70
N GLU A 11 20.13 -16.87 1.26
CA GLU A 11 19.12 -17.43 2.16
C GLU A 11 17.70 -17.04 1.74
N PHE A 12 16.76 -17.97 1.98
CA PHE A 12 15.32 -17.71 1.87
C PHE A 12 14.70 -17.69 3.27
N LEU A 13 14.14 -16.56 3.66
CA LEU A 13 13.67 -16.27 5.01
C LEU A 13 12.15 -16.15 5.03
N ALA A 14 11.48 -17.07 5.71
CA ALA A 14 10.04 -16.99 5.97
C ALA A 14 9.79 -16.33 7.33
N ARG A 15 9.04 -15.22 7.34
CA ARG A 15 8.65 -14.52 8.58
C ARG A 15 7.29 -15.01 9.05
N TRP A 16 7.22 -15.47 10.30
CA TRP A 16 5.99 -15.89 10.95
C TRP A 16 5.55 -14.85 11.99
N GLY A 17 4.24 -14.70 12.12
CA GLY A 17 3.61 -13.92 13.16
C GLY A 17 3.54 -14.67 14.49
N VAL A 18 3.28 -13.93 15.57
CA VAL A 18 3.02 -14.50 16.89
C VAL A 18 1.77 -15.39 16.94
N ASP A 19 0.89 -15.23 15.94
CA ASP A 19 -0.29 -16.06 15.71
C ASP A 19 0.01 -17.33 14.88
N GLY A 20 1.29 -17.57 14.55
CA GLY A 20 1.72 -18.69 13.72
C GLY A 20 1.37 -18.54 12.24
N ARG A 21 0.89 -17.37 11.79
CA ARG A 21 0.60 -17.12 10.37
C ARG A 21 1.83 -16.62 9.64
N LEU A 22 1.96 -16.99 8.36
CA LEU A 22 3.02 -16.45 7.50
C LEU A 22 2.77 -14.96 7.26
N GLN A 23 3.75 -14.11 7.58
CA GLN A 23 3.70 -12.64 7.44
C GLN A 23 4.54 -12.09 6.28
N GLY A 24 5.25 -12.96 5.56
CA GLY A 24 6.00 -12.61 4.36
C GLY A 24 7.25 -13.48 4.17
N CYS A 25 7.80 -13.44 2.97
CA CYS A 25 9.04 -14.11 2.62
C CYS A 25 10.06 -13.08 2.13
N HIS A 26 11.33 -13.27 2.46
CA HIS A 26 12.43 -12.42 2.06
C HIS A 26 13.58 -13.27 1.54
N VAL A 27 14.43 -12.67 0.72
CA VAL A 27 15.66 -13.28 0.22
C VAL A 27 16.82 -12.43 0.69
N GLN A 28 17.81 -13.07 1.31
CA GLN A 28 19.11 -12.45 1.52
C GLN A 28 20.04 -12.81 0.36
N TRP A 29 20.79 -11.81 -0.10
CA TRP A 29 21.72 -11.95 -1.22
C TRP A 29 23.16 -11.85 -0.73
N ARG A 30 24.03 -12.67 -1.32
CA ARG A 30 25.47 -12.56 -1.15
C ARG A 30 26.08 -11.88 -2.37
N TYR A 31 26.92 -10.88 -2.13
CA TYR A 31 27.67 -10.18 -3.16
C TYR A 31 29.12 -10.62 -3.09
N VAL A 32 29.61 -11.21 -4.17
CA VAL A 32 31.00 -11.67 -4.31
C VAL A 32 31.70 -10.73 -5.28
N VAL A 33 32.77 -10.09 -4.83
CA VAL A 33 33.64 -9.26 -5.67
C VAL A 33 34.89 -10.07 -6.02
N SER A 34 35.12 -10.29 -7.30
CA SER A 34 36.26 -11.06 -7.81
C SER A 34 37.08 -10.29 -8.83
N ASP A 35 38.36 -10.60 -8.94
CA ASP A 35 39.31 -10.05 -9.93
C ASP A 35 39.65 -11.04 -11.05
N ASP A 36 38.66 -11.86 -11.44
CA ASP A 36 38.71 -12.99 -12.38
C ASP A 36 39.55 -14.20 -11.92
N GLU A 37 40.54 -14.01 -11.05
CA GLU A 37 41.41 -15.08 -10.53
C GLU A 37 41.03 -15.50 -9.10
N SER A 38 40.56 -14.55 -8.28
CA SER A 38 40.28 -14.78 -6.87
C SER A 38 39.11 -13.95 -6.36
N THR A 39 38.56 -14.37 -5.20
CA THR A 39 37.58 -13.55 -4.47
C THR A 39 38.33 -12.51 -3.65
N VAL A 40 38.03 -11.24 -3.91
CA VAL A 40 38.68 -10.09 -3.28
C VAL A 40 37.85 -9.61 -2.08
N ALA A 41 36.52 -9.73 -2.14
CA ALA A 41 35.64 -9.41 -1.04
C ALA A 41 34.31 -10.19 -1.12
N GLU A 42 33.70 -10.42 0.03
CA GLU A 42 32.32 -10.91 0.14
C GLU A 42 31.53 -10.05 1.12
N SER A 43 30.26 -9.81 0.81
CA SER A 43 29.32 -9.15 1.71
C SER A 43 27.92 -9.73 1.58
N LEU A 44 27.11 -9.53 2.63
CA LEU A 44 25.69 -9.84 2.62
C LEU A 44 24.90 -8.56 2.44
N GLY A 45 23.90 -8.62 1.55
CA GLY A 45 22.91 -7.56 1.41
C GLY A 45 21.84 -7.61 2.50
N GLU A 46 21.02 -6.57 2.52
CA GLU A 46 19.78 -6.59 3.27
C GLU A 46 18.81 -7.64 2.70
N ALA A 47 17.93 -8.16 3.57
CA ALA A 47 16.90 -9.08 3.16
C ALA A 47 15.83 -8.32 2.35
N GLU A 48 15.66 -8.70 1.09
CA GLU A 48 14.71 -8.09 0.17
C GLU A 48 13.40 -8.90 0.18
N GLY A 49 12.24 -8.23 0.19
CA GLY A 49 10.95 -8.92 0.11
C GLY A 49 10.78 -9.70 -1.19
N VAL A 50 10.17 -10.89 -1.10
CA VAL A 50 9.87 -11.72 -2.28
C VAL A 50 8.64 -11.18 -2.99
N THR A 51 8.79 -10.87 -4.27
CA THR A 51 7.73 -10.39 -5.16
C THR A 51 7.72 -11.19 -6.45
N SER A 52 6.81 -10.88 -7.37
CA SER A 52 6.74 -11.48 -8.72
C SER A 52 7.97 -11.21 -9.59
N THR A 53 8.82 -10.25 -9.20
CA THR A 53 10.04 -9.87 -9.94
C THR A 53 11.32 -10.41 -9.30
N THR A 54 11.23 -11.12 -8.17
CA THR A 54 12.40 -11.68 -7.48
C THR A 54 13.00 -12.83 -8.30
N SER A 55 14.23 -12.67 -8.76
CA SER A 55 14.98 -13.64 -9.58
C SER A 55 15.64 -14.78 -8.77
N TYR A 56 15.17 -15.01 -7.54
CA TYR A 56 15.62 -16.13 -6.72
C TYR A 56 15.05 -17.43 -7.30
N PRO A 57 15.82 -18.55 -7.33
CA PRO A 57 15.39 -19.81 -7.93
C PRO A 57 14.36 -20.55 -7.07
N LEU A 58 13.21 -19.91 -6.82
CA LEU A 58 12.13 -20.45 -5.99
C LEU A 58 11.60 -21.77 -6.55
N SER A 59 11.65 -21.97 -7.86
CA SER A 59 11.27 -23.23 -8.51
C SER A 59 12.19 -24.41 -8.19
N GLU A 60 13.41 -24.15 -7.75
CA GLU A 60 14.37 -25.19 -7.36
C GLU A 60 14.23 -25.58 -5.88
N LEU A 61 13.71 -24.66 -5.05
CA LEU A 61 13.57 -24.85 -3.60
C LEU A 61 12.15 -25.18 -3.15
N LEU A 62 11.15 -24.66 -3.87
CA LEU A 62 9.75 -24.80 -3.55
C LEU A 62 9.08 -25.65 -4.62
N SER A 63 8.28 -26.62 -4.18
CA SER A 63 7.36 -27.30 -5.08
C SER A 63 6.40 -26.30 -5.73
N ALA A 64 5.82 -26.66 -6.88
CA ALA A 64 4.84 -25.83 -7.59
C ALA A 64 3.69 -25.35 -6.69
N LEU A 65 3.26 -26.20 -5.74
CA LEU A 65 2.23 -25.87 -4.76
C LEU A 65 2.68 -24.76 -3.80
N GLN A 66 3.92 -24.83 -3.32
CA GLN A 66 4.48 -23.82 -2.41
C GLN A 66 4.74 -22.49 -3.12
N MET A 67 5.20 -22.51 -4.37
CA MET A 67 5.31 -21.30 -5.20
C MET A 67 3.96 -20.63 -5.42
N ALA A 68 2.93 -21.41 -5.75
CA ALA A 68 1.57 -20.90 -5.92
C ALA A 68 1.05 -20.26 -4.64
N ALA A 69 1.27 -20.91 -3.48
CA ALA A 69 0.84 -20.38 -2.18
C ALA A 69 1.52 -19.04 -1.83
N VAL A 70 2.84 -18.93 -2.07
CA VAL A 70 3.57 -17.67 -1.83
C VAL A 70 3.08 -16.56 -2.76
N LYS A 71 2.87 -16.87 -4.05
CA LYS A 71 2.35 -15.91 -5.02
C LYS A 71 0.94 -15.44 -4.64
N THR A 72 0.03 -16.36 -4.33
CA THR A 72 -1.35 -16.03 -3.92
C THR A 72 -1.37 -15.19 -2.65
N ALA A 73 -0.48 -15.46 -1.68
CA ALA A 73 -0.38 -14.64 -0.48
C ALA A 73 0.13 -13.21 -0.78
N GLY A 74 1.11 -13.08 -1.69
CA GLY A 74 1.60 -11.78 -2.16
C GLY A 74 0.51 -10.98 -2.89
N ASP A 75 -0.20 -11.60 -3.82
CA ASP A 75 -1.29 -10.97 -4.58
C ASP A 75 -2.43 -10.51 -3.65
N ALA A 76 -2.86 -11.37 -2.72
CA ALA A 76 -3.92 -11.03 -1.75
C ALA A 76 -3.53 -9.86 -0.83
N ARG A 77 -2.24 -9.72 -0.50
CA ARG A 77 -1.75 -8.59 0.29
C ARG A 77 -1.78 -7.29 -0.51
N ALA A 78 -1.35 -7.33 -1.77
CA ALA A 78 -1.43 -6.16 -2.65
C ALA A 78 -2.89 -5.72 -2.85
N ASP A 79 -3.81 -6.66 -3.06
CA ASP A 79 -5.25 -6.39 -3.17
C ASP A 79 -5.81 -5.76 -1.90
N LEU A 80 -5.38 -6.25 -0.72
CA LEU A 80 -5.77 -5.67 0.57
C LEU A 80 -5.28 -4.23 0.72
N GLU A 81 -4.03 -3.93 0.35
CA GLU A 81 -3.46 -2.58 0.40
C GLU A 81 -4.22 -1.62 -0.54
N VAL A 82 -4.59 -2.07 -1.75
CA VAL A 82 -5.43 -1.31 -2.68
C VAL A 82 -6.83 -1.08 -2.12
N ALA A 83 -7.45 -2.11 -1.53
CA ALA A 83 -8.77 -2.01 -0.92
C ALA A 83 -8.76 -1.03 0.27
N GLN A 84 -7.73 -1.08 1.11
CA GLN A 84 -7.56 -0.15 2.24
C GLN A 84 -7.39 1.29 1.78
N ALA A 85 -6.55 1.53 0.76
CA ALA A 85 -6.40 2.86 0.18
C ALA A 85 -7.74 3.40 -0.39
N ARG A 86 -8.55 2.51 -0.99
CA ARG A 86 -9.88 2.88 -1.48
C ARG A 86 -10.87 3.19 -0.36
N VAL A 87 -10.84 2.45 0.75
CA VAL A 87 -11.67 2.73 1.93
C VAL A 87 -11.34 4.11 2.49
N VAL A 88 -10.06 4.41 2.72
CA VAL A 88 -9.62 5.73 3.23
C VAL A 88 -10.10 6.87 2.33
N ARG A 89 -10.00 6.69 1.00
CA ARG A 89 -10.50 7.67 0.04
C ARG A 89 -12.02 7.87 0.14
N LEU A 90 -12.78 6.78 0.21
CA LEU A 90 -14.24 6.84 0.31
C LEU A 90 -14.69 7.48 1.63
N GLU A 91 -13.98 7.23 2.73
CA GLU A 91 -14.24 7.89 4.01
C GLU A 91 -14.03 9.41 3.94
N GLN A 92 -12.97 9.86 3.25
CA GLN A 92 -12.73 11.29 3.00
C GLN A 92 -13.83 11.91 2.15
N GLU A 93 -14.24 11.26 1.05
CA GLU A 93 -15.32 11.73 0.19
C GLU A 93 -16.66 11.83 0.95
N LEU A 94 -16.96 10.84 1.81
CA LEU A 94 -18.16 10.83 2.65
C LEU A 94 -18.15 11.98 3.67
N GLN A 95 -17.00 12.25 4.28
CA GLN A 95 -16.82 13.36 5.21
C GLN A 95 -17.07 14.70 4.52
N GLU A 96 -16.47 14.91 3.33
CA GLU A 96 -16.68 16.13 2.54
C GLU A 96 -18.15 16.32 2.15
N GLN A 97 -18.84 15.25 1.76
CA GLN A 97 -20.28 15.31 1.45
C GLN A 97 -21.12 15.65 2.67
N THR A 98 -20.78 15.08 3.83
CA THR A 98 -21.48 15.36 5.09
C THR A 98 -21.34 16.84 5.47
N GLU A 99 -20.15 17.41 5.36
CA GLU A 99 -19.90 18.83 5.61
C GLU A 99 -20.69 19.72 4.63
N ARG A 100 -20.71 19.37 3.33
CA ARG A 100 -21.50 20.10 2.32
C ARG A 100 -22.99 20.09 2.63
N VAL A 101 -23.54 18.95 3.03
CA VAL A 101 -24.95 18.84 3.42
C VAL A 101 -25.25 19.69 4.65
N SER A 102 -24.36 19.71 5.64
CA SER A 102 -24.49 20.57 6.83
C SER A 102 -24.57 22.04 6.45
N VAL A 103 -23.65 22.52 5.60
CA VAL A 103 -23.63 23.92 5.14
C VAL A 103 -24.90 24.26 4.36
N LEU A 104 -25.36 23.39 3.47
CA LEU A 104 -26.60 23.61 2.71
C LEU A 104 -27.83 23.63 3.62
N ALA A 105 -27.87 22.79 4.66
CA ALA A 105 -28.96 22.79 5.64
C ALA A 105 -28.99 24.10 6.45
N GLU A 106 -27.83 24.62 6.86
CA GLU A 106 -27.72 25.93 7.52
C GLU A 106 -28.17 27.07 6.59
N GLN A 107 -27.73 27.06 5.33
CA GLN A 107 -28.16 28.05 4.33
C GLN A 107 -29.67 28.04 4.11
N LEU A 108 -30.26 26.84 4.00
CA LEU A 108 -31.71 26.69 3.85
C LEU A 108 -32.46 27.23 5.08
N THR A 109 -31.97 26.93 6.28
CA THR A 109 -32.53 27.43 7.54
C THR A 109 -32.48 28.96 7.60
N ASN A 110 -31.35 29.56 7.23
CA ASN A 110 -31.19 31.00 7.19
C ASN A 110 -32.13 31.65 6.16
N ALA A 111 -32.25 31.08 4.96
CA ALA A 111 -33.16 31.57 3.93
C ALA A 111 -34.64 31.49 4.38
N GLN A 112 -35.03 30.42 5.06
CA GLN A 112 -36.37 30.26 5.63
C GLN A 112 -36.69 31.32 6.68
N GLN A 113 -35.72 31.71 7.52
CA GLN A 113 -35.91 32.76 8.52
C GLN A 113 -36.01 34.17 7.94
N GLN A 114 -35.34 34.43 6.81
CA GLN A 114 -35.34 35.75 6.14
C GLN A 114 -36.56 36.01 5.27
N LEU A 115 -37.22 34.95 4.75
CA LEU A 115 -38.45 35.04 3.94
C LEU A 115 -39.59 35.89 4.58
N PRO A 116 -40.00 35.66 5.84
CA PRO A 116 -41.07 36.45 6.46
C PRO A 116 -40.68 37.92 6.71
N LEU A 117 -39.40 38.22 6.93
CA LEU A 117 -38.91 39.59 7.10
C LEU A 117 -38.94 40.38 5.78
N GLY A 118 -38.54 39.77 4.67
CA GLY A 118 -38.63 40.39 3.34
C GLY A 118 -40.07 40.65 2.89
N LEU A 119 -40.99 39.73 3.20
CA LEU A 119 -42.42 39.91 2.91
C LEU A 119 -43.08 41.02 3.75
N ALA A 120 -42.61 41.26 4.97
CA ALA A 120 -43.08 42.35 5.80
C ALA A 120 -42.59 43.72 5.28
N GLN A 121 -41.31 43.82 4.89
CA GLN A 121 -40.73 45.05 4.34
C GLN A 121 -41.36 45.46 3.00
N LEU A 122 -41.77 44.50 2.16
CA LEU A 122 -42.47 44.79 0.91
C LEU A 122 -43.88 45.37 1.13
N LYS A 123 -44.55 45.02 2.24
CA LYS A 123 -45.88 45.58 2.56
C LYS A 123 -45.83 46.99 3.15
N GLU A 124 -44.70 47.40 3.72
CA GLU A 124 -44.54 48.75 4.28
C GLU A 124 -44.04 49.78 3.26
N GLY A 125 -43.50 49.34 2.11
CA GLY A 125 -43.00 50.23 1.05
C GLY A 125 -44.01 50.68 -0.01
N ASP A 126 -45.24 50.15 0.01
CA ASP A 126 -46.30 50.40 -0.98
C ASP A 126 -47.41 51.36 -0.48
N LEU A 127 -47.16 52.14 0.58
CA LEU A 127 -48.04 53.19 1.11
C LEU A 127 -47.39 54.57 1.04
#